data_AF-F3Y989-F1
#
_entry.id   AF-F3Y989-F1
#
_cell.length_a   1.000
_cell.length_b   1.000
_cell.length_c   1.000
_cell.angle_alpha   90.00
_cell.angle_beta   90.00
_cell.angle_gamma   90.00
#
_symmetry.space_group_name_H-M   'P 1'
#
loop_
_entity.id
_entity.type
_entity.pdbx_description
1 polymer ?
#
loop_
_entity_poly.entity_id
_entity_poly.type
_entity_poly.pdbx_seq_one_letter_code
_entity_poly.pdbx_strand_id
1 'polypeptide(L)'
;MEKNKETLIAILFISIVSFLIMSPQIYKHSIILGNDSNFHMNRIYEIYMQIKNNTYNYFQSMYGFQQSGRIVNALYSPDFSFLQALLLLITKNWFRFQLISSFLSFCIAGITMYSLGRFCKIQYSLSLIMSFMYMSTTAIGFYSLW
;
A
#
# COMPACT_ATOMS: atom_id res chain seq x y z
N MET A 1 8.12 -28.85 -12.60
CA MET A 1 7.57 -27.88 -13.57
C MET A 1 6.17 -27.40 -13.19
N GLU A 2 5.27 -28.28 -12.77
CA GLU A 2 3.86 -27.95 -12.46
C GLU A 2 3.69 -26.91 -11.33
N LYS A 3 4.43 -27.04 -10.22
CA LYS A 3 4.38 -26.12 -9.08
C LYS A 3 4.76 -24.66 -9.42
N ASN A 4 5.71 -24.46 -10.33
CA ASN A 4 6.10 -23.12 -10.79
C ASN A 4 5.00 -22.50 -11.67
N LYS A 5 4.35 -23.32 -12.49
CA LYS A 5 3.21 -22.91 -13.32
C LYS A 5 2.01 -22.52 -12.45
N GLU A 6 1.67 -23.32 -11.45
CA GLU A 6 0.62 -23.00 -10.47
C GLU A 6 0.89 -21.67 -9.76
N THR A 7 2.12 -21.46 -9.30
CA THR A 7 2.49 -20.22 -8.59
C THR A 7 2.35 -19.00 -9.51
N LEU A 8 2.78 -19.11 -10.76
CA LEU A 8 2.63 -18.04 -11.74
C LEU A 8 1.16 -17.71 -12.01
N ILE A 9 0.32 -18.74 -12.19
CA ILE A 9 -1.12 -18.58 -12.38
C ILE A 9 -1.75 -17.91 -11.15
N ALA A 10 -1.34 -18.30 -9.94
CA ALA A 10 -1.81 -17.69 -8.70
C ALA A 10 -1.46 -16.20 -8.62
N ILE A 11 -0.22 -15.83 -8.94
CA ILE A 11 0.21 -14.42 -8.95
C ILE A 11 -0.58 -13.61 -9.98
N LEU A 12 -0.83 -14.17 -11.17
CA LEU A 12 -1.64 -13.52 -12.20
C LEU A 12 -3.09 -13.34 -11.72
N PHE A 13 -3.69 -14.38 -11.14
CA PHE A 13 -5.03 -14.33 -10.56
C PHE A 13 -5.13 -13.24 -9.48
N ILE A 14 -4.20 -13.23 -8.52
CA ILE A 14 -4.12 -12.21 -7.46
C ILE A 14 -4.00 -10.81 -8.07
N SER A 15 -3.15 -10.63 -9.09
CA SER A 15 -2.98 -9.33 -9.75
C SER A 15 -4.28 -8.85 -10.40
N ILE A 16 -5.00 -9.74 -11.08
CA ILE A 16 -6.31 -9.44 -11.70
C ILE A 16 -7.33 -9.05 -10.61
N VAL A 17 -7.39 -9.82 -9.52
CA VAL A 17 -8.29 -9.52 -8.39
C VAL A 17 -7.96 -8.16 -7.77
N SER A 18 -6.69 -7.81 -7.58
CA SER A 18 -6.29 -6.48 -7.09
C SER A 18 -6.84 -5.36 -7.98
N PHE A 19 -6.74 -5.50 -9.31
CA PHE A 19 -7.33 -4.53 -10.23
C PHE A 19 -8.85 -4.48 -10.16
N LEU A 20 -9.53 -5.61 -9.98
CA LEU A 20 -10.97 -5.66 -9.81
C LEU A 20 -11.42 -4.92 -8.55
N ILE A 21 -10.75 -5.14 -7.41
CA ILE A 21 -11.04 -4.44 -6.15
C ILE A 21 -10.84 -2.92 -6.31
N MET A 22 -9.78 -2.51 -7.01
CA MET A 22 -9.48 -1.09 -7.24
C MET A 22 -10.28 -0.45 -8.37
N SER A 23 -11.01 -1.24 -9.15
CA SER A 23 -11.71 -0.75 -10.34
C SER A 23 -12.65 0.44 -10.09
N PRO A 24 -13.36 0.56 -8.94
CA PRO A 24 -14.18 1.74 -8.68
C PRO A 24 -13.35 3.03 -8.59
N GLN A 25 -12.17 2.96 -7.97
CA GLN A 25 -11.25 4.09 -7.84
C GLN A 25 -10.69 4.51 -9.21
N ILE A 26 -10.29 3.53 -10.02
CA ILE A 26 -9.79 3.75 -11.38
C ILE A 26 -10.88 4.40 -12.23
N TYR A 27 -12.10 3.88 -12.18
CA TYR A 27 -13.22 4.42 -12.95
C TYR A 27 -13.58 5.86 -12.54
N LYS A 28 -13.66 6.12 -11.23
CA LYS A 28 -14.02 7.44 -10.69
C LYS A 28 -12.91 8.49 -10.78
N HIS A 29 -11.67 8.08 -11.06
CA HIS A 29 -10.50 8.98 -11.12
C HIS A 29 -10.35 9.85 -9.87
N SER A 30 -10.68 9.28 -8.71
CA SER A 30 -10.73 10.01 -7.43
C SER A 30 -9.82 9.35 -6.39
N ILE A 31 -9.27 10.17 -5.51
CA ILE A 31 -8.60 9.71 -4.28
C ILE A 31 -9.69 9.27 -3.30
N ILE A 32 -9.47 8.15 -2.61
CA ILE A 32 -10.35 7.71 -1.54
C ILE A 32 -9.72 8.14 -0.22
N LEU A 33 -10.43 8.94 0.57
CA LEU A 33 -9.98 9.40 1.87
C LEU A 33 -10.76 8.66 2.96
N GLY A 34 -10.08 7.85 3.74
CA GLY A 34 -10.55 7.32 5.01
C GLY A 34 -10.28 8.29 6.16
N ASN A 35 -10.67 7.90 7.38
CA ASN A 35 -10.57 8.74 8.57
C ASN A 35 -9.13 9.26 8.82
N ASP A 36 -8.13 8.37 8.72
CA ASP A 36 -6.74 8.69 9.03
C ASP A 36 -5.90 9.06 7.80
N SER A 37 -6.49 9.07 6.59
CA SER A 37 -5.75 9.32 5.34
C SER A 37 -5.00 10.64 5.38
N ASN A 38 -5.63 11.72 5.87
CA ASN A 38 -4.97 13.02 5.99
C ASN A 38 -3.75 12.95 6.91
N PHE A 39 -3.80 12.16 7.98
CA PHE A 39 -2.66 11.99 8.89
C PHE A 39 -1.50 11.28 8.18
N HIS A 40 -1.75 10.16 7.50
CA HIS A 40 -0.71 9.42 6.76
C HIS A 40 -0.16 10.23 5.58
N MET A 41 -1.01 10.91 4.82
CA MET A 41 -0.59 11.78 3.73
C MET A 41 0.31 12.93 4.23
N ASN A 42 0.03 13.53 5.40
CA ASN A 42 0.91 14.53 5.99
C ASN A 42 2.30 13.96 6.35
N ARG A 43 2.35 12.75 6.89
CA ARG A 43 3.61 12.05 7.21
C ARG A 43 4.45 11.77 5.96
N ILE A 44 3.80 11.32 4.89
CA ILE A 44 4.43 11.04 3.59
C ILE A 44 4.90 12.35 2.94
N TYR A 45 4.04 13.38 2.95
CA TYR A 45 4.34 14.69 2.38
C TYR A 45 5.53 15.36 3.06
N GLU A 46 5.64 15.24 4.39
CA GLU A 46 6.79 15.73 5.16
C GLU A 46 8.11 15.21 4.57
N ILE A 47 8.24 13.88 4.47
CA ILE A 47 9.47 13.26 3.99
C ILE A 47 9.69 13.56 2.50
N TYR A 48 8.62 13.55 1.70
CA TYR A 48 8.68 13.93 0.29
C TYR A 48 9.29 15.32 0.10
N MET A 49 8.88 16.31 0.91
CA MET A 49 9.41 17.67 0.84
C MET A 49 10.84 17.77 1.37
N GLN A 50 11.18 17.06 2.44
CA GLN A 50 12.56 17.01 2.95
C GLN A 50 13.52 16.43 1.89
N ILE A 51 13.14 15.34 1.21
CA ILE A 51 13.93 14.76 0.11
C ILE A 51 14.08 15.77 -1.02
N LYS A 52 12.97 16.42 -1.43
CA LYS A 52 12.97 17.37 -2.54
C LYS A 52 13.85 18.60 -2.29
N ASN A 53 13.90 19.07 -1.04
CA ASN A 53 14.63 20.28 -0.66
C ASN A 53 16.01 20.00 -0.05
N ASN A 54 16.37 18.72 0.14
CA ASN A 54 17.59 18.30 0.82
C ASN A 54 17.69 18.86 2.26
N THR A 55 16.56 18.84 3.00
CA THR A 55 16.40 19.41 4.35
C THR A 55 16.01 18.34 5.37
N TYR A 56 16.77 17.24 5.40
CA TYR A 56 16.49 16.10 6.26
C TYR A 56 16.44 16.49 7.74
N ASN A 57 15.30 16.25 8.38
CA ASN A 57 15.07 16.41 9.81
C ASN A 57 14.30 15.21 10.33
N TYR A 58 15.00 14.38 11.11
CA TYR A 58 14.42 13.17 11.68
C TYR A 58 13.37 13.47 12.75
N PHE A 59 13.61 14.50 13.56
CA PHE A 59 12.81 14.74 14.76
C PHE A 59 11.55 15.55 14.46
N GLN A 60 11.65 16.63 13.70
CA GLN A 60 10.57 17.59 13.52
C GLN A 60 9.96 17.53 12.12
N SER A 61 8.62 17.62 12.05
CA SER A 61 7.88 17.82 10.81
C SER A 61 7.78 19.31 10.47
N MET A 62 8.51 19.73 9.43
CA MET A 62 8.68 21.13 9.02
C MET A 62 7.82 21.52 7.82
N TYR A 63 7.29 20.56 7.07
CA TYR A 63 6.49 20.76 5.86
C TYR A 63 5.05 20.27 6.01
N GLY A 64 4.85 19.08 6.58
CA GLY A 64 3.56 18.51 6.92
C GLY A 64 2.98 19.11 8.20
N PHE A 65 1.76 18.72 8.52
CA PHE A 65 1.06 19.11 9.75
C PHE A 65 1.02 20.62 9.98
N GLN A 66 0.75 21.38 8.92
CA GLN A 66 0.71 22.84 8.95
C GLN A 66 2.04 23.47 9.44
N GLN A 67 3.17 22.80 9.19
CA GLN A 67 4.51 23.29 9.57
C GLN A 67 4.66 23.58 11.07
N SER A 68 3.93 22.82 11.90
CA SER A 68 3.86 23.07 13.34
C SER A 68 5.07 22.55 14.14
N GLY A 69 6.08 21.98 13.49
CA GLY A 69 7.30 21.48 14.15
C GLY A 69 7.08 20.23 15.03
N ARG A 70 5.97 19.52 14.83
CA ARG A 70 5.60 18.33 15.62
C ARG A 70 6.56 17.17 15.37
N ILE A 71 6.73 16.30 16.37
CA ILE A 71 7.61 15.13 16.29
C ILE A 71 6.90 13.86 15.78
N VAL A 72 6.06 13.99 14.74
CA VAL A 72 5.16 12.90 14.33
C VAL A 72 5.89 11.73 13.69
N ASN A 73 6.72 11.96 12.66
CA ASN A 73 7.40 10.86 11.97
C ASN A 73 8.44 10.15 12.83
N ALA A 74 9.05 10.86 13.78
CA ALA A 74 9.94 10.25 14.77
C ALA A 74 9.20 9.24 15.66
N LEU A 75 7.93 9.52 16.00
CA LEU A 75 7.10 8.65 16.85
C LEU A 75 6.38 7.54 16.07
N TYR A 76 5.87 7.88 14.89
CA TYR A 76 5.16 6.96 14.01
C TYR A 76 6.09 6.57 12.86
N SER A 77 6.89 5.52 13.09
CA SER A 77 7.66 4.72 12.10
C SER A 77 8.13 5.51 10.86
N PRO A 78 9.28 6.21 10.95
CA PRO A 78 9.78 7.04 9.86
C PRO A 78 10.14 6.22 8.61
N ASP A 79 10.62 4.99 8.78
CA ASP A 79 11.08 4.12 7.70
C ASP A 79 9.98 3.81 6.68
N PHE A 80 8.77 3.52 7.17
CA PHE A 80 7.66 3.19 6.27
C PHE A 80 7.15 4.41 5.51
N SER A 81 7.05 5.55 6.19
CA SER A 81 6.71 6.82 5.55
C SER A 81 7.75 7.23 4.52
N PHE A 82 9.03 6.87 4.71
CA PHE A 82 10.09 7.11 3.75
C PHE A 82 9.89 6.30 2.46
N LEU A 83 9.59 5.00 2.55
CA LEU A 83 9.28 4.18 1.36
C LEU A 83 8.09 4.74 0.58
N GLN A 84 7.04 5.15 1.29
CA GLN A 84 5.87 5.76 0.67
C GLN A 84 6.18 7.13 0.04
N ALA A 85 7.05 7.93 0.68
CA ALA A 85 7.48 9.21 0.13
C ALA A 85 8.33 9.05 -1.14
N LEU A 86 9.19 8.02 -1.21
CA LEU A 86 9.90 7.66 -2.44
C LEU A 86 8.93 7.25 -3.55
N LEU A 87 7.91 6.45 -3.22
CA LEU A 87 6.87 6.09 -4.19
C LEU A 87 6.12 7.33 -4.68
N LEU A 88 5.79 8.27 -3.78
CA LEU A 88 5.17 9.55 -4.15
C LEU A 88 6.09 10.40 -5.04
N LEU A 89 7.41 10.40 -4.78
CA LEU A 89 8.40 11.11 -5.60
C LEU A 89 8.44 10.59 -7.03
N ILE A 90 8.34 9.27 -7.22
CA ILE A 90 8.31 8.63 -8.54
C ILE A 90 6.98 8.91 -9.26
N THR A 91 5.86 8.75 -8.54
CA THR A 91 4.51 8.88 -9.12
C THR A 91 4.07 10.33 -9.36
N LYS A 92 4.65 11.27 -8.61
CA LYS A 92 4.46 12.74 -8.69
C LYS A 92 3.01 13.22 -8.51
N ASN A 93 2.10 12.34 -8.12
CA ASN A 93 0.68 12.61 -8.05
C ASN A 93 0.01 11.66 -7.04
N TRP A 94 -0.81 12.21 -6.14
CA TRP A 94 -1.46 11.45 -5.07
C TRP A 94 -2.42 10.36 -5.56
N PHE A 95 -3.13 10.58 -6.66
CA PHE A 95 -4.00 9.56 -7.25
C PHE A 95 -3.18 8.38 -7.78
N ARG A 96 -2.10 8.65 -8.54
CA ARG A 96 -1.21 7.59 -9.04
C ARG A 96 -0.48 6.87 -7.91
N PHE A 97 -0.05 7.61 -6.90
CA PHE A 97 0.53 7.08 -5.66
C PHE A 97 -0.43 6.10 -4.99
N GLN A 98 -1.66 6.54 -4.71
CA GLN A 98 -2.65 5.72 -4.01
C GLN A 98 -3.01 4.48 -4.82
N LEU A 99 -3.13 4.58 -6.15
CA LEU A 99 -3.35 3.42 -7.00
C LEU A 99 -2.19 2.40 -6.88
N ILE A 100 -0.95 2.85 -7.04
CA ILE A 100 0.19 1.92 -7.00
C ILE A 100 0.38 1.33 -5.60
N SER A 101 0.26 2.14 -4.54
CA SER A 101 0.36 1.67 -3.15
C SER A 101 -0.74 0.66 -2.81
N SER A 102 -1.99 0.94 -3.22
CA SER A 102 -3.12 0.02 -3.06
C SER A 102 -2.91 -1.29 -3.79
N PHE A 103 -2.48 -1.24 -5.05
CA PHE A 103 -2.21 -2.42 -5.85
C PHE A 103 -1.15 -3.31 -5.22
N LEU A 104 -0.04 -2.70 -4.76
CA LEU A 104 1.02 -3.41 -4.06
C LEU A 104 0.50 -4.04 -2.76
N SER A 105 -0.31 -3.33 -1.98
CA SER A 105 -0.92 -3.85 -0.76
C SER A 105 -1.77 -5.09 -1.03
N PHE A 106 -2.72 -5.01 -1.97
CA PHE A 106 -3.58 -6.15 -2.31
C PHE A 106 -2.77 -7.33 -2.84
N CYS A 107 -1.77 -7.09 -3.69
CA CYS A 107 -0.89 -8.14 -4.21
C CYS A 107 -0.07 -8.80 -3.09
N ILE A 108 0.54 -8.03 -2.19
CA ILE A 108 1.30 -8.56 -1.05
C ILE A 108 0.38 -9.39 -0.15
N ALA A 109 -0.82 -8.88 0.18
CA ALA A 109 -1.81 -9.59 0.98
C ALA A 109 -2.21 -10.94 0.33
N GLY A 110 -2.54 -10.92 -0.96
CA GLY A 110 -2.92 -12.13 -1.70
C GLY A 110 -1.78 -13.15 -1.78
N ILE A 111 -0.57 -12.71 -2.11
CA ILE A 111 0.61 -13.57 -2.28
C ILE A 111 1.02 -14.18 -0.94
N THR A 112 1.02 -13.40 0.14
CA THR A 112 1.40 -13.89 1.47
C THR A 112 0.39 -14.91 1.99
N MET A 113 -0.91 -14.65 1.85
CA MET A 113 -1.96 -15.60 2.22
C MET A 113 -1.90 -16.87 1.37
N TYR A 114 -1.63 -16.75 0.06
CA TYR A 114 -1.48 -17.90 -0.82
C TYR A 114 -0.29 -18.75 -0.38
N SER A 115 0.85 -18.10 -0.16
CA SER A 115 2.10 -18.75 0.27
C SER A 115 1.93 -19.45 1.61
N LEU A 116 1.21 -18.83 2.55
CA LEU A 116 0.86 -19.44 3.84
C LEU A 116 -0.01 -20.69 3.63
N GLY A 117 -1.04 -20.62 2.79
CA GLY A 117 -1.87 -21.79 2.45
C GLY A 117 -1.05 -22.94 1.87
N ARG A 118 -0.13 -22.63 0.95
CA ARG A 118 0.79 -23.64 0.36
C ARG A 118 1.77 -24.19 1.39
N PHE A 119 2.28 -23.36 2.30
CA PHE A 119 3.16 -23.77 3.39
C PHE A 119 2.46 -24.74 4.34
N CYS A 120 1.20 -24.46 4.68
CA CYS A 120 0.33 -25.32 5.49
C CYS A 120 -0.21 -26.55 4.73
N LYS A 121 0.25 -26.81 3.50
CA LYS A 121 -0.18 -27.94 2.65
C LYS A 121 -1.68 -27.95 2.33
N ILE A 122 -2.34 -26.79 2.36
CA ILE A 122 -3.73 -26.63 1.92
C ILE A 122 -3.80 -26.83 0.40
N GLN A 123 -4.89 -27.42 -0.09
CA GLN A 123 -5.14 -27.59 -1.54
C GLN A 123 -5.04 -26.25 -2.31
N TYR A 124 -4.61 -26.31 -3.57
CA TYR A 124 -4.30 -25.13 -4.39
C TYR A 124 -5.50 -24.19 -4.53
N SER A 125 -6.65 -24.73 -4.91
CA SER A 125 -7.89 -23.96 -5.12
C SER A 125 -8.36 -23.27 -3.83
N LEU A 126 -8.28 -23.96 -2.69
CA LEU A 126 -8.67 -23.38 -1.40
C LEU A 126 -7.68 -22.29 -0.97
N SER A 127 -6.39 -22.44 -1.26
CA SER A 127 -5.39 -21.39 -1.00
C SER A 127 -5.70 -20.12 -1.79
N LEU A 128 -6.14 -20.25 -3.05
CA LEU A 128 -6.58 -19.10 -3.86
C LEU A 128 -7.84 -18.44 -3.30
N ILE A 129 -8.82 -19.23 -2.87
CA ILE A 129 -10.06 -18.71 -2.26
C ILE A 129 -9.72 -17.94 -0.98
N MET A 130 -8.87 -18.50 -0.11
CA MET A 130 -8.41 -17.83 1.10
C MET A 130 -7.70 -16.50 0.80
N SER A 131 -6.82 -16.46 -0.21
CA SER A 131 -6.18 -15.21 -0.66
C SER A 131 -7.20 -14.18 -1.13
N PHE A 132 -8.14 -14.57 -1.99
CA PHE A 132 -9.20 -13.68 -2.47
C PHE A 132 -10.00 -13.10 -1.31
N MET A 133 -10.46 -13.94 -0.38
CA MET A 133 -11.20 -13.50 0.80
C MET A 133 -10.37 -12.54 1.66
N TYR A 134 -9.10 -12.87 1.91
CA TYR A 134 -8.21 -12.04 2.70
C TYR A 134 -7.97 -10.66 2.08
N MET A 135 -7.74 -10.59 0.77
CA MET A 135 -7.59 -9.32 0.03
C MET A 135 -8.82 -8.43 0.15
N SER A 136 -10.01 -9.03 0.22
CA SER A 136 -11.29 -8.31 0.34
C SER A 136 -11.66 -7.88 1.76
N THR A 137 -10.83 -8.19 2.75
CA THR A 137 -11.10 -7.79 4.14
C THR A 137 -10.94 -6.28 4.34
N THR A 138 -11.69 -5.76 5.32
CA THR A 138 -11.60 -4.35 5.71
C THR A 138 -10.22 -3.96 6.20
N ALA A 139 -9.47 -4.88 6.84
CA ALA A 139 -8.11 -4.62 7.30
C ALA A 139 -7.16 -4.24 6.15
N ILE A 140 -7.22 -4.98 5.04
CA ILE A 140 -6.41 -4.66 3.84
C ILE A 140 -6.96 -3.42 3.13
N GLY A 141 -8.29 -3.29 3.05
CA GLY A 141 -8.95 -2.12 2.47
C GLY A 141 -8.61 -0.81 3.21
N PHE A 142 -8.54 -0.79 4.54
CA PHE A 142 -8.19 0.42 5.29
C PHE A 142 -6.76 0.89 5.00
N TYR A 143 -5.81 -0.04 4.89
CA TYR A 143 -4.44 0.29 4.55
C TYR A 143 -4.33 0.93 3.15
N SER A 144 -5.13 0.46 2.18
CA SER A 144 -5.11 1.01 0.82
C SER A 144 -5.62 2.46 0.74
N LEU A 145 -6.20 2.98 1.82
CA LEU A 145 -6.70 4.36 1.90
C LEU A 145 -5.65 5.36 2.42
N TRP A 146 -4.45 4.92 2.80
CA TRP A 146 -3.40 5.80 3.31
C TRP A 146 -2.72 6.65 2.24
#